data_AF-A0A0E9Y1U0-F1
#
_entry.id   AF-A0A0E9Y1U0-F1
#
_cell.length_a   1.000
_cell.length_b   1.000
_cell.length_c   1.000
_cell.angle_alpha   90.00
_cell.angle_beta   90.00
_cell.angle_gamma   90.00
#
_symmetry.space_group_name_H-M   'P 1'
#
loop_
_entity.id
_entity.type
_entity.pdbx_description
1 polymer ?
#
loop_
_entity_poly.entity_id
_entity_poly.type
_entity_poly.pdbx_seq_one_letter_code
_entity_poly.pdbx_strand_id
1 'polypeptide(L)'
;MYIFKQPGIGGEVTPHQDATFLYTEPLGRVMGLWIALEDATLQNGCLWFIPGSHKNGITRRMVRTPKGSFPLTDFVGTEQNYDDKLFVPAPVKKGGLVLIHGEVVHRSAQNVSNHSRHVYTFHIMESKDTKWSPENWLQPSQDLPFPPLYT
;
A
#
# COMPACT_ATOMS: atom_id res chain seq x y z
N MET A 1 8.54 3.61 4.25
CA MET A 1 8.92 3.81 2.84
C MET A 1 8.83 5.29 2.49
N TYR A 2 9.70 5.77 1.60
CA TYR A 2 9.64 7.15 1.07
C TYR A 2 9.27 7.08 -0.42
N ILE A 3 8.25 7.82 -0.85
CA ILE A 3 7.79 7.83 -2.25
C ILE A 3 8.01 9.23 -2.81
N PHE A 4 8.82 9.35 -3.86
CA PHE A 4 9.21 10.64 -4.43
C PHE A 4 8.19 11.19 -5.44
N LYS A 5 7.69 10.35 -6.35
CA LYS A 5 6.88 10.79 -7.50
C LYS A 5 7.46 12.04 -8.18
N GLN A 6 8.58 11.82 -8.85
CA GLN A 6 9.35 12.87 -9.53
C GLN A 6 8.50 13.61 -10.58
N PRO A 7 8.76 14.90 -10.84
CA PRO A 7 8.08 15.68 -11.89
C PRO A 7 8.18 15.00 -13.26
N GLY A 8 7.06 14.94 -14.00
CA GLY A 8 6.95 14.37 -15.36
C GLY A 8 7.14 12.85 -15.49
N ILE A 9 8.00 12.24 -14.67
CA ILE A 9 8.40 10.82 -14.77
C ILE A 9 7.94 9.98 -13.57
N GLY A 10 7.22 10.56 -12.61
CA GLY A 10 6.75 9.86 -11.42
C GLY A 10 5.73 8.78 -11.76
N GLY A 11 6.20 7.55 -11.95
CA GLY A 11 5.41 6.40 -12.43
C GLY A 11 4.14 6.14 -11.63
N GLU A 12 3.09 5.68 -12.31
CA GLU A 12 1.82 5.31 -11.68
C GLU A 12 1.98 4.14 -10.71
N VAL A 13 1.02 4.04 -9.79
CA VAL A 13 0.80 2.85 -8.97
C VAL A 13 -0.58 2.34 -9.32
N THR A 14 -0.64 1.15 -9.90
CA THR A 14 -1.87 0.50 -10.34
C THR A 14 -2.78 0.15 -9.15
N PRO A 15 -4.09 -0.08 -9.39
CA PRO A 15 -5.01 -0.55 -8.35
C PRO A 15 -4.47 -1.76 -7.59
N HIS A 16 -4.50 -1.68 -6.27
CA HIS A 16 -4.12 -2.77 -5.37
C HIS A 16 -4.71 -2.57 -3.96
N GLN A 17 -4.53 -3.59 -3.14
CA GLN A 17 -4.80 -3.60 -1.70
C GLN A 17 -3.48 -3.89 -0.96
N ASP A 18 -3.17 -3.19 0.12
CA ASP A 18 -1.91 -3.40 0.87
C ASP A 18 -1.81 -4.82 1.43
N ALA A 19 -2.93 -5.40 1.85
CA ALA A 19 -3.02 -6.77 2.35
C ALA A 19 -2.65 -7.85 1.30
N THR A 20 -2.59 -7.50 0.01
CA THR A 20 -1.98 -8.36 -1.02
C THR A 20 -0.50 -8.59 -0.76
N PHE A 21 0.22 -7.62 -0.21
CA PHE A 21 1.66 -7.68 0.02
C PHE A 21 2.02 -7.95 1.49
N LEU A 22 1.16 -7.49 2.40
CA LEU A 22 1.33 -7.53 3.86
C LEU A 22 0.19 -8.35 4.48
N TYR A 23 0.08 -9.62 4.08
CA TYR A 23 -1.05 -10.47 4.46
C TYR A 23 -0.97 -10.94 5.92
N THR A 24 -2.12 -10.96 6.59
CA THR A 24 -2.28 -11.49 7.95
C THR A 24 -3.49 -12.39 8.04
N GLU A 25 -3.48 -13.28 9.04
CA GLU A 25 -4.67 -14.00 9.47
C GLU A 25 -5.04 -13.60 10.91
N PRO A 26 -6.25 -13.03 11.13
CA PRO A 26 -7.23 -12.63 10.12
C PRO A 26 -6.78 -11.40 9.30
N LEU A 27 -7.52 -11.10 8.22
CA LEU A 27 -7.46 -9.81 7.52
C LEU A 27 -7.97 -8.66 8.43
N GLY A 28 -7.86 -7.41 7.97
CA GLY A 28 -8.25 -6.22 8.74
C GLY A 28 -7.31 -5.91 9.92
N ARG A 29 -6.07 -6.41 9.88
CA ARG A 29 -5.06 -6.21 10.92
C ARG A 29 -3.88 -5.33 10.49
N VAL A 30 -3.84 -4.91 9.23
CA VAL A 30 -2.82 -4.00 8.70
C VAL A 30 -3.46 -2.66 8.33
N MET A 31 -2.74 -1.57 8.66
CA MET A 31 -3.12 -0.21 8.28
C MET A 31 -1.91 0.55 7.77
N GLY A 32 -2.03 1.16 6.60
CA GLY A 32 -1.07 2.09 6.04
C GLY A 32 -1.30 3.50 6.57
N LEU A 33 -0.21 4.17 6.94
CA LEU A 33 -0.16 5.60 7.25
C LEU A 33 0.61 6.27 6.12
N TRP A 34 -0.05 7.20 5.44
CA TRP A 34 0.50 7.92 4.31
C TRP A 34 0.53 9.41 4.67
N ILE A 35 1.72 10.00 4.74
CA ILE A 35 1.94 11.37 5.20
C ILE A 35 2.47 12.22 4.04
N ALA A 36 1.70 13.21 3.62
CA ALA A 36 2.10 14.17 2.61
C ALA A 36 3.26 15.04 3.12
N LEU A 37 4.45 14.90 2.53
CA LEU A 37 5.57 15.82 2.81
C LEU A 37 5.52 17.06 1.90
N GLU A 38 4.77 16.95 0.81
CA GLU A 38 4.43 17.99 -0.15
C GLU A 38 2.94 17.92 -0.46
N ASP A 39 2.37 18.98 -1.04
CA ASP A 39 0.98 18.96 -1.50
C ASP A 39 0.77 17.84 -2.51
N ALA A 40 -0.26 17.02 -2.30
CA ALA A 40 -0.69 16.00 -3.24
C ALA A 40 -1.98 16.45 -3.93
N THR A 41 -1.89 16.66 -5.22
CA THR A 41 -2.94 17.19 -6.09
C THR A 41 -3.32 16.16 -7.15
N LEU A 42 -4.39 16.44 -7.89
CA LEU A 42 -4.77 15.60 -9.04
C LEU A 42 -3.63 15.53 -10.07
N GLN A 43 -2.91 16.63 -10.29
CA GLN A 43 -1.90 16.76 -11.35
C GLN A 43 -0.57 16.08 -10.99
N ASN A 44 -0.19 16.07 -9.71
CA ASN A 44 1.06 15.44 -9.26
C ASN A 44 0.87 14.02 -8.69
N GLY A 45 -0.30 13.42 -8.92
CA GLY A 45 -0.59 12.02 -8.61
C GLY A 45 -0.95 11.78 -7.16
N CYS A 46 -1.98 12.47 -6.65
CA CYS A 46 -2.62 12.13 -5.37
C CYS A 46 -3.17 10.69 -5.39
N LEU A 47 -3.54 10.21 -4.20
CA LEU A 47 -4.20 8.91 -4.08
C LEU A 47 -5.62 8.97 -4.63
N TRP A 48 -6.10 7.80 -5.05
CA TRP A 48 -7.49 7.54 -5.41
C TRP A 48 -7.93 6.25 -4.73
N PHE A 49 -9.17 6.19 -4.26
CA PHE A 49 -9.71 5.06 -3.51
C PHE A 49 -11.06 4.64 -4.07
N ILE A 50 -11.42 3.36 -3.92
CA ILE A 50 -12.81 2.91 -4.07
C ILE A 50 -13.44 2.85 -2.67
N PRO A 51 -14.35 3.78 -2.31
CA PRO A 51 -14.99 3.77 -1.00
C PRO A 51 -15.74 2.45 -0.74
N GLY A 52 -15.54 1.86 0.44
CA GLY A 52 -16.21 0.62 0.84
C GLY A 52 -15.62 -0.68 0.27
N SER A 53 -14.63 -0.62 -0.63
CA SER A 53 -14.00 -1.80 -1.23
C SER A 53 -13.33 -2.77 -0.24
N HIS A 54 -12.91 -2.26 0.94
CA HIS A 54 -12.24 -3.03 1.99
C HIS A 54 -13.09 -4.13 2.64
N LYS A 55 -14.38 -4.22 2.34
CA LYS A 55 -15.31 -5.14 3.02
C LYS A 55 -15.32 -6.57 2.45
N ASN A 56 -14.64 -6.81 1.33
CA ASN A 56 -14.75 -8.07 0.58
C ASN A 56 -13.45 -8.91 0.61
N GLY A 57 -12.51 -8.62 1.51
CA GLY A 57 -11.22 -9.28 1.56
C GLY A 57 -10.34 -8.93 0.35
N ILE A 58 -9.40 -9.82 0.01
CA ILE A 58 -8.46 -9.66 -1.12
C ILE A 58 -8.58 -10.84 -2.09
N THR A 59 -8.27 -10.64 -3.37
CA THR A 59 -8.28 -11.70 -4.40
C THR A 59 -6.91 -12.10 -4.92
N ARG A 60 -5.87 -11.38 -4.54
CA ARG A 60 -4.49 -11.63 -4.93
C ARG A 60 -3.56 -11.47 -3.73
N ARG A 61 -2.53 -12.31 -3.66
CA ARG A 61 -1.42 -12.20 -2.70
C ARG A 61 -0.07 -12.28 -3.43
N MET A 62 0.89 -11.47 -3.01
CA MET A 62 2.30 -11.65 -3.34
C MET A 62 2.93 -12.57 -2.29
N VAL A 63 3.56 -13.65 -2.74
CA VAL A 63 4.22 -14.65 -1.89
C VAL A 63 5.68 -14.80 -2.26
N ARG A 64 6.53 -15.18 -1.31
CA ARG A 64 7.90 -15.62 -1.59
C ARG A 64 7.88 -16.95 -2.31
N THR A 65 8.70 -17.06 -3.35
CA THR A 65 8.93 -18.33 -4.02
C THR A 65 9.86 -19.22 -3.20
N PRO A 66 9.91 -20.54 -3.46
CA PRO A 66 10.82 -21.44 -2.77
C PRO A 66 12.29 -20.98 -2.86
N LYS A 67 13.07 -21.23 -1.81
CA LYS A 67 14.50 -20.87 -1.78
C LYS A 67 15.21 -21.46 -3.01
N GLY A 68 15.99 -20.62 -3.70
CA GLY A 68 16.75 -21.02 -4.89
C GLY A 68 16.00 -20.87 -6.22
N SER A 69 14.79 -20.31 -6.22
CA SER A 69 14.04 -19.99 -7.44
C SER A 69 14.13 -18.51 -7.82
N PHE A 70 13.87 -18.21 -9.10
CA PHE A 70 13.76 -16.85 -9.64
C PHE A 70 12.50 -16.75 -10.51
N PRO A 71 11.69 -15.68 -10.38
CA PRO A 71 11.84 -14.55 -9.44
C PRO A 71 11.67 -14.96 -7.98
N LEU A 72 12.12 -14.11 -7.04
CA LEU A 72 12.05 -14.37 -5.58
C LEU A 72 10.63 -14.22 -5.00
N THR A 73 9.70 -13.72 -5.80
CA THR A 73 8.29 -13.52 -5.44
C THR A 73 7.41 -13.90 -6.61
N ASP A 74 6.20 -14.39 -6.31
CA ASP A 74 5.15 -14.68 -7.28
C ASP A 74 3.80 -14.17 -6.76
N PHE A 75 2.81 -14.09 -7.64
CA PHE A 75 1.43 -13.77 -7.27
C PHE A 75 0.55 -15.01 -7.32
N VAL A 76 -0.15 -15.26 -6.22
CA VAL A 76 -1.25 -16.23 -6.16
C VAL A 76 -2.58 -15.50 -6.21
N GLY A 77 -3.54 -16.06 -6.96
CA GLY A 77 -4.79 -15.38 -7.28
C GLY A 77 -4.63 -14.31 -8.35
N THR A 78 -5.66 -13.50 -8.55
CA THR A 78 -5.73 -12.50 -9.62
C THR A 78 -6.27 -11.18 -9.09
N GLU A 79 -5.67 -10.08 -9.56
CA GLU A 79 -6.20 -8.75 -9.25
C GLU A 79 -7.52 -8.59 -10.00
N GLN A 80 -8.52 -8.02 -9.34
CA GLN A 80 -9.77 -7.70 -10.02
C GLN A 80 -9.57 -6.47 -10.92
N ASN A 81 -10.24 -6.47 -12.06
CA ASN A 81 -10.40 -5.25 -12.84
C ASN A 81 -11.51 -4.42 -12.19
N TYR A 82 -11.16 -3.20 -11.76
CA TYR A 82 -12.11 -2.25 -11.18
C TYR A 82 -12.53 -1.21 -12.21
N ASP A 83 -13.81 -0.84 -12.25
CA ASP A 83 -14.28 0.28 -13.07
C ASP A 83 -13.66 1.58 -12.56
N ASP A 84 -12.98 2.31 -13.45
CA ASP A 84 -12.33 3.58 -13.16
C ASP A 84 -13.27 4.62 -12.53
N LYS A 85 -14.58 4.55 -12.84
CA LYS A 85 -15.61 5.45 -12.30
C LYS A 85 -15.84 5.29 -10.80
N LEU A 86 -15.43 4.17 -10.21
CA LEU A 86 -15.58 3.91 -8.78
C LEU A 86 -14.51 4.61 -7.94
N PHE A 87 -13.42 5.06 -8.56
CA PHE A 87 -12.33 5.72 -7.86
C PHE A 87 -12.66 7.18 -7.56
N VAL A 88 -12.51 7.56 -6.29
CA VAL A 88 -12.63 8.94 -5.80
C VAL A 88 -11.24 9.48 -5.47
N PRO A 89 -10.86 10.67 -5.99
CA PRO A 89 -9.56 11.26 -5.71
C PRO A 89 -9.51 11.81 -4.28
N ALA A 90 -8.34 11.70 -3.66
CA ALA A 90 -8.07 12.22 -2.31
C ALA A 90 -6.85 13.17 -2.34
N PRO A 91 -6.99 14.38 -2.90
CA PRO A 91 -5.94 15.39 -2.78
C PRO A 91 -5.81 15.85 -1.32
N VAL A 92 -4.58 16.09 -0.89
CA VAL A 92 -4.26 16.44 0.49
C VAL A 92 -3.10 17.41 0.54
N LYS A 93 -3.15 18.37 1.47
CA LYS A 93 -2.10 19.36 1.67
C LYS A 93 -0.90 18.75 2.42
N LYS A 94 0.27 19.37 2.26
CA LYS A 94 1.47 19.06 3.05
C LYS A 94 1.13 18.97 4.54
N GLY A 95 1.64 17.93 5.20
CA GLY A 95 1.38 17.60 6.60
C GLY A 95 0.11 16.78 6.82
N GLY A 96 -0.74 16.61 5.80
CA GLY A 96 -1.92 15.76 5.91
C GLY A 96 -1.57 14.28 6.00
N LEU A 97 -2.34 13.56 6.81
CA LEU A 97 -2.27 12.12 6.99
C LEU A 97 -3.49 11.45 6.35
N VAL A 98 -3.26 10.41 5.56
CA VAL A 98 -4.29 9.50 5.04
C VAL A 98 -4.09 8.14 5.70
N LEU A 99 -5.13 7.64 6.36
CA LEU A 99 -5.19 6.27 6.87
C LEU A 99 -5.73 5.34 5.78
N ILE A 100 -5.01 4.25 5.53
CA ILE A 100 -5.30 3.28 4.48
C ILE A 100 -5.57 1.93 5.13
N HIS A 101 -6.81 1.46 5.07
CA HIS A 101 -7.16 0.11 5.52
C HIS A 101 -6.47 -0.93 4.63
N GLY A 102 -5.94 -2.02 5.18
CA GLY A 102 -5.18 -3.03 4.41
C GLY A 102 -5.89 -3.53 3.15
N GLU A 103 -7.21 -3.71 3.23
CA GLU A 103 -8.06 -4.15 2.11
C GLU A 103 -8.66 -3.03 1.26
N VAL A 104 -8.42 -1.73 1.51
CA VAL A 104 -9.02 -0.71 0.63
C VAL A 104 -8.29 -0.66 -0.71
N VAL A 105 -9.06 -0.76 -1.80
CA VAL A 105 -8.52 -0.64 -3.16
C VAL A 105 -8.14 0.80 -3.39
N HIS A 106 -6.88 1.02 -3.76
CA HIS A 106 -6.34 2.34 -4.01
C HIS A 106 -5.28 2.35 -5.11
N ARG A 107 -5.04 3.54 -5.68
CA ARG A 107 -4.08 3.77 -6.77
C ARG A 107 -3.50 5.18 -6.72
N SER A 108 -2.50 5.46 -7.56
CA SER A 108 -2.08 6.84 -7.85
C SER A 108 -1.65 6.99 -9.31
N ALA A 109 -2.26 7.95 -10.02
CA ALA A 109 -1.92 8.26 -11.42
C ALA A 109 -0.50 8.81 -11.55
N GLN A 110 0.12 8.68 -12.73
CA GLN A 110 1.43 9.27 -13.04
C GLN A 110 1.50 10.76 -12.67
N ASN A 111 2.65 11.21 -12.16
CA ASN A 111 2.89 12.64 -11.96
C ASN A 111 3.25 13.28 -13.31
N VAL A 112 2.32 14.05 -13.86
CA VAL A 112 2.48 14.79 -15.13
C VAL A 112 2.78 16.28 -14.91
N SER A 113 2.99 16.68 -13.66
CA SER A 113 3.26 18.08 -13.29
C SER A 113 4.76 18.38 -13.22
N ASN A 114 5.08 19.66 -13.00
CA ASN A 114 6.45 20.16 -12.80
C ASN A 114 6.89 20.16 -11.33
N HIS A 115 6.09 19.61 -10.42
CA HIS A 115 6.39 19.51 -9.00
C HIS A 115 6.43 18.05 -8.56
N SER A 116 7.30 17.74 -7.60
CA SER A 116 7.35 16.42 -6.99
C SER A 116 6.13 16.17 -6.08
N ARG A 117 5.98 14.93 -5.62
CA ARG A 117 4.97 14.56 -4.62
C ARG A 117 5.56 13.60 -3.61
N HIS A 118 6.37 14.16 -2.72
CA HIS A 118 7.07 13.41 -1.68
C HIS A 118 6.11 12.99 -0.56
N VAL A 119 6.27 11.75 -0.11
CA VAL A 119 5.44 11.14 0.92
C VAL A 119 6.31 10.23 1.77
N TYR A 120 6.10 10.28 3.08
CA TYR A 120 6.56 9.23 3.98
C TYR A 120 5.40 8.30 4.32
N THR A 121 5.61 6.99 4.20
CA THR A 121 4.62 5.99 4.56
C THR A 121 5.20 4.95 5.51
N PHE A 122 4.36 4.40 6.37
CA PHE A 122 4.67 3.19 7.12
C PHE A 122 3.39 2.42 7.35
N HIS A 123 3.51 1.12 7.61
CA HIS A 123 2.39 0.27 7.92
C HIS A 123 2.50 -0.19 9.37
N ILE A 124 1.35 -0.29 10.01
CA ILE A 124 1.22 -0.88 11.33
C ILE A 124 0.42 -2.18 11.21
N MET A 125 0.73 -3.12 12.09
CA MET A 125 0.00 -4.36 12.26
C MET A 125 -0.49 -4.45 13.70
N GLU A 126 -1.78 -4.75 13.91
CA GLU A 126 -2.25 -5.22 15.21
C GLU A 126 -1.60 -6.57 15.51
N SER A 127 -0.78 -6.63 16.55
CA SER A 127 -0.01 -7.83 16.89
C SER A 127 -0.82 -8.87 17.67
N LYS A 128 -1.83 -8.43 18.42
CA LYS A 128 -2.66 -9.29 19.23
C LYS A 128 -3.56 -10.15 18.34
N ASP A 129 -3.58 -11.45 18.63
CA ASP A 129 -4.43 -12.45 17.96
C ASP A 129 -4.31 -12.40 16.41
N THR A 130 -3.11 -12.05 15.93
CA THR A 130 -2.83 -11.86 14.50
C THR A 130 -1.59 -12.64 14.10
N LYS A 131 -1.69 -13.39 13.01
CA LYS A 131 -0.58 -14.14 12.43
C LYS A 131 -0.06 -13.41 11.20
N TRP A 132 1.18 -12.94 11.24
CA TRP A 132 1.89 -12.49 10.04
C TRP A 132 2.17 -13.69 9.15
N SER A 133 1.82 -13.62 7.86
CA SER A 133 2.02 -14.76 6.98
C SER A 133 3.50 -15.06 6.78
N PRO A 134 3.94 -16.33 6.95
CA PRO A 134 5.31 -16.73 6.67
C PRO A 134 5.63 -16.67 5.16
N GLU A 135 4.64 -16.48 4.30
CA GLU A 135 4.80 -16.37 2.84
C GLU A 135 5.01 -14.94 2.37
N ASN A 136 4.69 -13.93 3.19
CA ASN A 136 4.90 -12.52 2.82
C ASN A 136 6.37 -12.29 2.45
N TRP A 137 6.61 -11.42 1.48
CA TRP A 137 7.98 -11.10 1.04
C TRP A 137 8.84 -10.50 2.15
N LEU A 138 8.23 -9.66 2.99
CA LEU A 138 8.84 -9.06 4.17
C LEU A 138 8.65 -9.99 5.38
N GLN A 139 9.74 -10.30 6.08
CA GLN A 139 9.71 -11.00 7.36
C GLN A 139 10.54 -10.25 8.39
N PRO A 140 10.13 -10.29 9.68
CA PRO A 140 10.98 -9.83 10.75
C PRO A 140 12.23 -10.72 10.82
N SER A 141 13.38 -10.11 11.12
CA SER A 141 14.61 -10.84 11.44
C SER A 141 14.82 -10.87 12.96
N GLN A 142 15.83 -11.62 13.42
CA GLN A 142 16.23 -11.58 14.84
C GLN A 142 16.76 -10.19 15.23
N ASP A 143 17.50 -9.54 14.34
CA ASP A 143 18.10 -8.22 14.58
C ASP A 143 17.08 -7.08 14.47
N LEU A 144 16.03 -7.28 13.68
CA LEU A 144 14.96 -6.30 13.48
C LEU A 144 13.60 -7.01 13.48
N PRO A 145 13.08 -7.38 14.67
CA PRO A 145 11.68 -7.73 14.80
C PRO A 145 10.80 -6.52 14.46
N PHE A 146 9.53 -6.74 14.14
CA PHE A 146 8.60 -5.62 13.99
C PHE A 146 8.47 -4.89 15.33
N PRO A 147 8.88 -3.61 15.41
CA PRO A 147 8.92 -2.90 16.68
C PRO A 147 7.51 -2.46 17.11
N PRO A 148 7.25 -2.29 18.42
CA PRO A 148 6.02 -1.68 18.89
C PRO A 148 5.95 -0.20 18.48
N LEU A 149 4.74 0.28 18.20
CA LEU A 149 4.51 1.71 17.94
C LEU A 149 4.46 2.52 19.25
N TYR A 150 3.87 1.95 20.30
CA TYR A 150 3.76 2.59 21.60
C TYR A 150 5.08 2.50 22.38
N THR A 151 5.39 3.58 23.10
CA THR A 151 6.60 3.76 23.92
C THR A 151 6.25 3.88 25.38
#